data_AF-A0A5K1EKZ0-F1
#
_entry.id   AF-A0A5K1EKZ0-F1
#
_cell.length_a   1.000
_cell.length_b   1.000
_cell.length_c   1.000
_cell.angle_alpha   90.00
_cell.angle_beta   90.00
_cell.angle_gamma   90.00
#
_symmetry.space_group_name_H-M   'P 1'
#
loop_
_entity.id
_entity.type
_entity.pdbx_description
1 polymer ?
#
loop_
_entity_poly.entity_id
_entity_poly.type
_entity_poly.pdbx_seq_one_letter_code
_entity_poly.pdbx_strand_id
1 'polypeptide(L)'
;MIGTSTRLPPIQRLVEIKAVAEQLHFKVSTLLLHGGKVVEAITWFWRHIACYEKLTGVPEAAFLHWDWMSKQYLVFAELLETSSVAIPTAVPLPLSTSERPITEWEFQPAHYYQ
;
A
#
# COMPACT_ATOMS: atom_id res chain seq x y z
N MET A 1 -9.04 -34.23 0.50
CA MET A 1 -9.85 -33.53 -0.52
C MET A 1 -10.45 -32.30 0.14
N ILE A 2 -9.91 -31.10 -0.10
CA ILE A 2 -10.61 -29.87 0.28
C ILE A 2 -11.81 -29.77 -0.67
N GLY A 3 -13.01 -30.00 -0.14
CA GLY A 3 -14.25 -29.84 -0.88
C GLY A 3 -14.43 -28.36 -1.21
N THR A 4 -14.06 -27.96 -2.42
CA THR A 4 -14.43 -26.64 -2.93
C THR A 4 -15.93 -26.68 -3.19
N SER A 5 -16.71 -26.21 -2.22
CA SER A 5 -18.15 -26.08 -2.33
C SER A 5 -18.47 -25.21 -3.55
N THR A 6 -18.88 -25.83 -4.65
CA THR A 6 -19.42 -25.16 -5.85
C THR A 6 -20.80 -24.56 -5.60
N ARG A 7 -21.30 -24.58 -4.35
CA ARG A 7 -22.64 -24.11 -3.98
C ARG A 7 -22.81 -22.60 -4.09
N LEU A 8 -21.72 -21.83 -4.04
CA LEU A 8 -21.77 -20.37 -4.11
C LEU A 8 -21.55 -19.85 -5.53
N PRO A 9 -22.25 -18.77 -5.94
CA PRO A 9 -22.03 -18.09 -7.21
C PRO A 9 -20.54 -17.78 -7.44
N PRO A 10 -20.01 -17.93 -8.67
CA PRO A 10 -18.60 -17.67 -8.98
C PRO A 10 -18.13 -16.28 -8.54
N ILE A 11 -18.98 -15.26 -8.69
CA ILE A 11 -18.71 -13.89 -8.26
C ILE A 11 -18.50 -13.78 -6.75
N GLN A 12 -19.36 -14.43 -5.96
CA GLN A 12 -19.27 -14.43 -4.50
C GLN A 12 -17.96 -15.07 -4.05
N ARG A 13 -17.60 -16.23 -4.61
CA ARG A 13 -16.32 -16.89 -4.30
C ARG A 13 -15.12 -16.02 -4.62
N LEU A 14 -15.15 -15.32 -5.74
CA LEU A 14 -14.06 -14.43 -6.14
C LEU A 14 -13.91 -13.24 -5.18
N VAL A 15 -15.02 -12.65 -4.74
CA VAL A 15 -15.02 -11.56 -3.74
C VAL A 15 -14.50 -12.07 -2.39
N GLU A 16 -14.95 -13.24 -1.93
CA GLU A 16 -14.47 -13.83 -0.67
C GLU A 16 -12.95 -14.11 -0.71
N ILE A 17 -12.45 -14.66 -1.83
CA ILE A 17 -11.01 -14.89 -2.01
C ILE A 17 -10.24 -13.56 -1.96
N LYS A 18 -10.73 -12.52 -2.65
CA LYS A 18 -10.10 -11.20 -2.66
C LYS A 18 -10.11 -10.54 -1.28
N ALA A 19 -11.20 -10.67 -0.53
CA ALA A 19 -11.31 -10.15 0.83
C ALA A 19 -10.26 -10.79 1.77
N VAL A 20 -10.10 -12.12 1.71
CA VAL A 20 -9.07 -12.81 2.51
C VAL A 20 -7.65 -12.41 2.05
N ALA A 21 -7.45 -12.30 0.73
CA ALA A 21 -6.17 -11.91 0.16
C ALA A 21 -5.73 -10.50 0.57
N GLU A 22 -6.67 -9.56 0.61
CA GLU A 22 -6.46 -8.18 1.08
C GLU A 22 -6.02 -8.15 2.55
N GLN A 23 -6.73 -8.87 3.42
CA GLN A 23 -6.40 -8.94 4.85
C GLN A 23 -5.01 -9.56 5.08
N LEU A 24 -4.67 -10.59 4.31
CA LEU A 24 -3.35 -11.21 4.36
C LEU A 24 -2.26 -10.25 3.84
N HIS A 25 -2.51 -9.61 2.70
CA HIS A 25 -1.58 -8.65 2.11
C HIS A 25 -1.27 -7.52 3.09
N PHE A 26 -2.30 -6.91 3.68
CA PHE A 26 -2.16 -5.87 4.70
C PHE A 26 -1.26 -6.33 5.85
N LYS A 27 -1.58 -7.47 6.48
CA LYS A 27 -0.80 -7.98 7.63
C LYS A 27 0.66 -8.25 7.29
N VAL A 28 0.94 -8.88 6.15
CA VAL A 28 2.31 -9.18 5.72
C VAL A 28 3.08 -7.90 5.43
N SER A 29 2.48 -6.97 4.68
CA SER A 29 3.08 -5.65 4.37
C SER A 29 3.37 -4.87 5.65
N THR A 30 2.40 -4.79 6.57
CA THR A 30 2.58 -4.12 7.87
C THR A 30 3.76 -4.73 8.64
N LEU A 31 3.84 -6.07 8.76
CA LEU A 31 4.93 -6.72 9.49
C LEU A 31 6.30 -6.49 8.84
N LEU A 32 6.38 -6.56 7.50
CA LEU A 32 7.63 -6.31 6.78
C LEU A 32 8.08 -4.85 6.98
N LEU A 33 7.17 -3.89 6.83
CA LEU A 33 7.47 -2.47 6.98
C LEU A 33 7.90 -2.11 8.42
N HIS A 34 7.20 -2.62 9.43
CA HIS A 34 7.60 -2.44 10.83
C HIS A 34 8.96 -3.09 11.15
N GLY A 35 9.32 -4.16 10.44
CA GLY A 35 10.63 -4.80 10.53
C GLY A 35 11.74 -4.10 9.74
N GLY A 36 11.48 -2.95 9.12
CA GLY A 36 12.44 -2.23 8.25
C GLY A 36 12.70 -2.91 6.90
N LYS A 37 11.93 -3.95 6.56
CA LYS A 37 12.08 -4.79 5.37
C LYS A 37 11.34 -4.22 4.16
N VAL A 38 11.69 -3.00 3.79
CA VAL A 38 10.96 -2.22 2.76
C VAL A 38 11.04 -2.90 1.38
N VAL A 39 12.21 -3.42 1.00
CA VAL A 39 12.39 -4.10 -0.30
C VAL A 39 11.55 -5.38 -0.37
N GLU A 40 11.49 -6.17 0.70
CA GLU A 40 10.62 -7.35 0.74
C GLU A 40 9.14 -6.97 0.71
N ALA A 41 8.74 -5.88 1.38
CA ALA A 41 7.35 -5.39 1.34
C ALA A 41 6.93 -4.99 -0.08
N ILE A 42 7.78 -4.26 -0.80
CA ILE A 42 7.53 -3.87 -2.20
C ILE A 42 7.46 -5.11 -3.10
N THR A 43 8.39 -6.05 -2.93
CA THR A 43 8.40 -7.31 -3.70
C THR A 43 7.13 -8.12 -3.44
N TRP A 44 6.69 -8.19 -2.19
CA TRP A 44 5.44 -8.83 -1.79
C TRP A 44 4.22 -8.16 -2.42
N PHE A 45 4.16 -6.83 -2.43
CA PHE A 45 3.11 -6.06 -3.08
C PHE A 45 3.00 -6.38 -4.57
N TRP A 46 4.09 -6.32 -5.32
CA TRP A 46 4.07 -6.63 -6.75
C TRP A 46 3.66 -8.08 -7.03
N ARG A 47 4.11 -9.02 -6.20
CA ARG A 47 3.65 -10.42 -6.30
C ARG A 47 2.14 -10.52 -6.06
N HIS A 48 1.62 -9.83 -5.05
CA HIS A 48 0.19 -9.79 -4.78
C HIS A 48 -0.59 -9.25 -5.99
N ILE A 49 -0.19 -8.09 -6.53
CA ILE A 49 -0.84 -7.51 -7.73
C ILE A 49 -0.82 -8.51 -8.89
N ALA A 50 0.34 -9.08 -9.22
CA ALA A 50 0.47 -10.03 -10.33
C ALA A 50 -0.42 -11.27 -10.17
N CYS A 51 -0.65 -11.74 -8.93
CA CYS A 51 -1.55 -12.86 -8.66
C CYS A 51 -3.03 -12.53 -8.96
N TYR A 52 -3.45 -11.28 -8.76
CA TYR A 52 -4.86 -10.90 -8.86
C TYR A 52 -5.21 -10.06 -10.10
N GLU A 53 -4.23 -9.51 -10.81
CA GLU A 53 -4.41 -8.68 -12.02
C GLU A 53 -5.31 -9.33 -13.08
N LYS A 54 -5.16 -10.64 -13.28
CA LYS A 54 -5.94 -11.39 -14.28
C LYS A 54 -7.24 -11.99 -13.74
N LEU A 55 -7.52 -11.80 -12.45
CA LEU A 55 -8.71 -12.32 -11.76
C LEU A 55 -9.84 -11.29 -11.76
N THR A 56 -10.18 -10.77 -12.94
CA THR A 56 -11.23 -9.76 -13.15
C THR A 56 -12.63 -10.31 -12.87
N GLY A 57 -12.88 -11.58 -13.23
CA GLY A 57 -14.19 -12.22 -13.09
C GLY A 57 -15.04 -12.05 -14.35
N VAL A 58 -16.36 -12.03 -14.19
CA VAL A 58 -17.30 -11.82 -15.31
C VAL A 58 -17.32 -10.34 -15.74
N PRO A 59 -17.46 -10.03 -17.04
CA PRO A 59 -17.40 -8.65 -17.54
C PRO A 59 -18.39 -7.69 -16.87
N GLU A 60 -19.59 -8.17 -16.54
CA GLU A 60 -20.67 -7.39 -15.91
C GLU A 60 -20.29 -6.89 -14.51
N ALA A 61 -19.32 -7.55 -13.87
CA ALA A 61 -18.81 -7.23 -12.55
C ALA A 61 -17.35 -6.77 -12.54
N ALA A 62 -16.77 -6.46 -13.71
CA ALA A 62 -15.37 -6.05 -13.80
C ALA A 62 -15.06 -4.79 -12.96
N PHE A 63 -16.04 -3.91 -12.77
CA PHE A 63 -15.91 -2.73 -11.92
C PHE A 63 -15.54 -3.08 -10.47
N LEU A 64 -16.04 -4.20 -9.92
CA LEU A 64 -15.68 -4.66 -8.57
C LEU A 64 -14.21 -5.06 -8.47
N HIS A 65 -13.64 -5.62 -9.55
CA HIS A 65 -12.23 -5.95 -9.58
C HIS A 65 -11.37 -4.69 -9.57
N TRP A 66 -11.70 -3.70 -10.38
CA TRP A 66 -10.91 -2.46 -10.47
C TRP A 66 -11.06 -1.59 -9.21
N ASP A 67 -12.24 -1.57 -8.59
CA ASP A 67 -12.44 -0.96 -7.27
C ASP A 67 -11.61 -1.65 -6.18
N TRP A 68 -11.57 -2.98 -6.16
CA TRP A 68 -10.73 -3.72 -5.22
C TRP A 68 -9.23 -3.50 -5.49
N MET A 69 -8.82 -3.49 -6.77
CA MET A 69 -7.43 -3.32 -7.18
C MET A 69 -6.91 -1.94 -6.80
N SER A 70 -7.67 -0.87 -7.05
CA SER A 70 -7.27 0.49 -6.69
C SER A 70 -7.04 0.63 -5.18
N LYS A 71 -7.88 -0.02 -4.36
CA LYS A 71 -7.71 -0.07 -2.89
C LYS A 71 -6.40 -0.73 -2.47
N GLN A 72 -5.92 -1.77 -3.17
CA GLN A 72 -4.64 -2.40 -2.83
C GLN A 72 -3.48 -1.42 -3.00
N TYR A 73 -3.48 -0.63 -4.09
CA TYR A 73 -2.47 0.41 -4.32
C TYR A 73 -2.55 1.52 -3.28
N LEU A 74 -3.76 2.04 -3.01
CA LEU A 74 -3.98 3.12 -2.06
C LEU A 74 -3.51 2.73 -0.65
N VAL A 75 -3.99 1.60 -0.14
CA VAL A 75 -3.66 1.13 1.22
C VAL A 75 -2.17 0.84 1.36
N PHE A 76 -1.52 0.29 0.32
CA PHE A 76 -0.08 0.04 0.37
C PHE A 76 0.73 1.36 0.36
N ALA A 77 0.30 2.37 -0.39
CA ALA A 77 0.93 3.69 -0.36
C ALA A 77 0.81 4.34 1.03
N GLU A 78 -0.38 4.33 1.64
CA GLU A 78 -0.61 4.83 3.00
C GLU A 78 0.25 4.08 4.03
N LEU A 79 0.40 2.75 3.90
CA LEU A 79 1.28 1.96 4.75
C LEU A 79 2.76 2.37 4.60
N LEU A 80 3.23 2.66 3.39
CA LEU A 80 4.59 3.13 3.17
C LEU A 80 4.82 4.49 3.83
N GLU A 81 3.91 5.44 3.65
CA GLU A 81 3.99 6.77 4.25
C GLU A 81 3.99 6.70 5.78
N THR A 82 3.03 6.00 6.37
CA THR A 82 2.93 5.86 7.83
C THR A 82 4.12 5.13 8.44
N SER A 83 4.66 4.10 7.78
CA SER A 83 5.85 3.38 8.27
C SER A 83 7.14 4.21 8.17
N SER A 84 7.27 5.06 7.15
CA SER A 84 8.43 5.96 7.00
C SER A 84 8.54 6.99 8.12
N VAL A 85 7.41 7.48 8.63
CA VAL A 85 7.35 8.38 9.79
C VAL A 85 7.75 7.66 11.07
N ALA A 86 7.47 6.35 11.16
CA ALA A 86 7.74 5.53 12.34
C ALA A 86 9.19 5.03 12.44
N ILE A 87 9.97 5.09 11.36
CA ILE A 87 11.41 4.77 11.38
C ILE A 87 12.15 6.06 11.72
N PRO A 88 12.60 6.28 12.98
CA PRO A 88 13.52 7.36 13.24
C PRO A 88 14.78 7.09 12.41
N THR A 89 15.05 7.97 11.45
CA THR A 89 16.31 8.02 10.70
C THR A 89 17.44 8.22 11.71
N ALA A 90 17.96 7.11 12.26
CA ALA A 90 19.17 7.09 13.07
C ALA A 90 20.37 7.23 12.13
N VAL A 91 20.53 8.41 11.55
CA VAL A 91 21.84 8.88 11.10
C VAL A 91 22.29 9.89 12.15
N PRO A 92 23.35 9.60 12.93
CA PRO A 92 24.05 10.66 13.63
C PRO A 92 24.67 11.53 12.54
N LEU A 93 23.99 12.63 12.19
CA LEU A 93 24.58 13.68 11.39
C LEU A 93 25.79 14.18 12.18
N PRO A 94 27.04 14.11 11.67
CA PRO A 94 28.13 14.78 12.34
C PRO A 94 27.77 16.26 12.38
N LEU A 95 27.66 16.78 13.59
CA LEU A 95 27.57 18.19 13.94
C LEU A 95 28.58 19.00 13.10
N SER A 96 28.15 19.53 11.96
CA SER A 96 28.85 20.57 11.23
C SER A 96 28.05 21.86 11.41
N THR A 97 28.50 22.63 12.38
CA THR A 97 28.20 24.03 12.67
C THR A 97 27.78 24.87 11.45
N SER A 98 26.54 25.35 11.46
CA SER A 98 26.17 26.73 11.10
C SER A 98 24.68 26.93 11.37
N GLU A 99 24.33 27.38 12.58
CA GLU A 99 23.01 27.93 12.86
C GLU A 99 22.76 29.14 11.94
N ARG A 100 21.88 28.98 10.95
CA ARG A 100 21.14 30.10 10.39
C ARG A 100 19.68 29.91 10.80
N PRO A 101 19.09 30.80 11.59
CA PRO A 101 17.66 30.72 11.88
C PRO A 101 16.90 30.94 10.57
N ILE A 102 16.09 29.95 10.21
CA ILE A 102 15.19 30.01 9.06
C ILE A 102 14.12 31.07 9.39
N THR A 103 14.14 32.19 8.67
CA THR A 103 13.24 33.31 8.88
C THR A 103 11.86 33.00 8.29
N GLU A 104 10.80 33.43 8.96
CA GLU A 104 9.36 33.36 8.66
C GLU A 104 8.93 33.50 7.18
N TRP A 105 9.76 34.13 6.35
CA TRP A 105 9.53 34.39 4.92
C TRP A 105 9.44 33.15 4.02
N GLU A 106 9.89 31.98 4.49
CA GLU A 106 9.83 30.73 3.70
C GLU A 106 8.46 30.01 3.80
N PHE A 107 7.54 30.48 4.65
CA PHE A 107 6.22 29.86 4.86
C PHE A 107 5.09 30.42 3.99
N GLN A 108 5.36 31.39 3.11
CA GLN A 108 4.30 31.98 2.28
C GLN A 108 4.23 31.30 0.91
N PRO A 109 3.09 30.66 0.54
CA PRO A 109 2.89 30.15 -0.81
C PRO A 109 2.91 31.32 -1.79
N ALA A 110 3.88 31.28 -2.70
CA ALA A 110 4.05 32.20 -3.80
C ALA A 110 2.87 32.07 -4.79
N HIS A 111 1.73 32.71 -4.50
CA HIS A 111 0.69 32.97 -5.48
C HIS A 111 1.14 34.09 -6.42
N TYR A 112 2.15 33.82 -7.24
CA TYR A 112 2.47 34.64 -8.39
C TYR A 112 1.84 33.99 -9.62
N TYR A 113 1.25 34.83 -10.45
CA TYR A 113 0.55 34.55 -11.70
C TYR A 113 -0.96 34.31 -11.55
N GLN A 114 -1.69 35.44 -11.57
CA GLN A 114 -2.96 35.59 -12.28
C GLN A 114 -2.70 35.66 -13.79
#